data_AF-A0A6J6H436-F1
#
_entry.id   AF-A0A6J6H436-F1
#
_cell.length_a   1.000
_cell.length_b   1.000
_cell.length_c   1.000
_cell.angle_alpha   90.00
_cell.angle_beta   90.00
_cell.angle_gamma   90.00
#
_symmetry.space_group_name_H-M   'P 1'
#
loop_
_entity.id
_entity.type
_entity.pdbx_description
1 polymer ?
#
loop_
_entity_poly.entity_id
_entity_poly.type
_entity_poly.pdbx_seq_one_letter_code
_entity_poly.pdbx_strand_id
1 'polypeptide(L)'
;MGARTTIGTRAAGPATPATWPLLIGWFVVHTVVWISLVRLLPGDAFVEYDDLGLLGTPWIRQFVVPLLIVLALQIVFVTRLGWWREVLGEPRSAPRWMWIPVAVVVLSAVAQLVANGVSDVPSSYWIGLVLTVALVGATEELTFRGILQAGGRWLSDERTAWLVSSALFGLFHLPNAVLGQSLGGSILQMIGTAVIGSAFYCLRRVSGSLVPCIVLHAAYDWVLIQANALG
;
A
#
# COMPACT_ATOMS: atom_id res chain seq x y z
N MET A 1 -26.69 46.88 7.70
CA MET A 1 -25.45 46.08 7.59
C MET A 1 -25.85 44.63 7.36
N GLY A 2 -25.71 44.14 6.12
CA GLY A 2 -26.15 42.80 5.73
C GLY A 2 -25.13 41.73 6.13
N ALA A 3 -25.59 40.73 6.89
CA ALA A 3 -24.81 39.54 7.17
C ALA A 3 -24.72 38.69 5.90
N ARG A 4 -23.52 38.57 5.32
CA ARG A 4 -23.23 37.56 4.31
C ARG A 4 -23.10 36.21 5.00
N THR A 5 -24.15 35.41 4.92
CA THR A 5 -24.10 33.96 5.14
C THR A 5 -23.23 33.36 4.02
N THR A 6 -21.98 33.04 4.33
CA THR A 6 -21.15 32.18 3.48
C THR A 6 -21.73 30.78 3.53
N ILE A 7 -22.63 30.48 2.59
CA ILE A 7 -23.02 29.12 2.26
C ILE A 7 -21.76 28.45 1.72
N GLY A 8 -21.02 27.78 2.62
CA GLY A 8 -19.95 26.88 2.23
C GLY A 8 -20.54 25.84 1.30
N THR A 9 -20.18 25.90 0.02
CA THR A 9 -20.55 24.91 -0.96
C THR A 9 -20.06 23.56 -0.46
N ARG A 10 -21.00 22.71 -0.04
CA ARG A 10 -20.72 21.31 0.26
C ARG A 10 -20.10 20.75 -1.01
N ALA A 11 -18.80 20.44 -0.96
CA ALA A 11 -18.10 19.90 -2.13
C ALA A 11 -18.94 18.77 -2.71
N ALA A 12 -19.18 18.79 -4.03
CA ALA A 12 -19.98 17.79 -4.70
C ALA A 12 -19.51 16.39 -4.25
N GLY A 13 -20.45 15.56 -3.80
CA GLY A 13 -20.16 14.18 -3.42
C GLY A 13 -19.61 13.41 -4.62
N PRO A 14 -19.00 12.23 -4.38
CA PRO A 14 -18.47 11.40 -5.47
C PRO A 14 -19.56 11.08 -6.50
N ALA A 15 -19.16 10.95 -7.77
CA ALA A 15 -20.09 10.63 -8.86
C ALA A 15 -20.81 9.29 -8.64
N THR A 16 -20.16 8.33 -7.98
CA THR A 16 -20.75 7.05 -7.56
C THR A 16 -20.66 6.87 -6.04
N PRO A 17 -21.76 6.52 -5.33
CA PRO A 17 -21.74 6.27 -3.89
C PRO A 17 -20.93 5.01 -3.52
N ALA A 18 -20.20 5.05 -2.40
CA ALA A 18 -19.57 3.84 -1.86
C ALA A 18 -20.58 2.91 -1.18
N THR A 19 -20.23 1.63 -1.10
CA THR A 19 -20.91 0.62 -0.27
C THR A 19 -19.89 -0.37 0.28
N TRP A 20 -20.16 -1.02 1.42
CA TRP A 20 -19.26 -2.05 1.95
C TRP A 20 -19.05 -3.23 0.99
N PRO A 21 -20.09 -3.76 0.30
CA PRO A 21 -19.89 -4.78 -0.72
C PRO A 21 -18.96 -4.36 -1.85
N LEU A 22 -19.02 -3.10 -2.30
CA LEU A 22 -18.09 -2.57 -3.32
C LEU A 22 -16.66 -2.56 -2.81
N LEU A 23 -16.42 -2.06 -1.60
CA LEU A 23 -15.10 -1.93 -1.00
C LEU A 23 -14.45 -3.29 -0.68
N ILE A 24 -15.22 -4.18 -0.04
CA ILE A 24 -14.76 -5.53 0.28
C ILE A 24 -14.62 -6.37 -0.99
N GLY A 25 -15.54 -6.24 -1.95
CA GLY A 25 -15.45 -6.89 -3.25
C GLY A 25 -14.20 -6.46 -4.00
N TRP A 26 -13.87 -5.16 -4.01
CA TRP A 26 -12.62 -4.66 -4.57
C TRP A 26 -11.39 -5.24 -3.88
N PHE A 27 -11.36 -5.25 -2.54
CA PHE A 27 -10.26 -5.85 -1.77
C PHE A 27 -10.04 -7.33 -2.13
N VAL A 28 -11.12 -8.12 -2.21
CA VAL A 28 -11.05 -9.53 -2.60
C VAL A 28 -10.55 -9.68 -4.03
N VAL A 29 -11.06 -8.89 -4.98
CA VAL A 29 -10.61 -8.91 -6.38
C VAL A 29 -9.13 -8.58 -6.48
N HIS A 30 -8.66 -7.52 -5.82
CA HIS A 30 -7.24 -7.17 -5.79
C HIS A 30 -6.41 -8.34 -5.22
N THR A 31 -6.78 -8.86 -4.05
CA THR A 31 -6.05 -9.96 -3.41
C THR A 31 -5.98 -11.21 -4.28
N VAL A 32 -7.12 -11.62 -4.87
CA VAL A 32 -7.18 -12.81 -5.73
C VAL A 32 -6.39 -12.59 -7.02
N VAL A 33 -6.53 -11.44 -7.68
CA VAL A 33 -5.79 -11.12 -8.91
C VAL A 33 -4.29 -11.10 -8.63
N TRP A 34 -3.86 -10.46 -7.54
CA TRP A 34 -2.45 -10.43 -7.13
C TRP A 34 -1.89 -11.84 -6.94
N ILE A 35 -2.50 -12.63 -6.05
CA ILE A 35 -2.07 -14.00 -5.76
C ILE A 35 -2.08 -14.87 -7.02
N SER A 36 -3.14 -14.76 -7.84
CA SER A 36 -3.28 -15.56 -9.06
C SER A 36 -2.22 -15.20 -10.08
N LEU A 37 -1.92 -13.91 -10.28
CA LEU A 37 -0.92 -13.49 -11.26
C LEU A 37 0.49 -13.91 -10.84
N VAL A 38 0.83 -13.80 -9.55
CA VAL A 38 2.12 -14.27 -9.02
C VAL A 38 2.22 -15.80 -9.09
N ARG A 39 1.12 -16.55 -8.93
CA ARG A 39 1.15 -18.03 -8.96
C ARG A 39 1.03 -18.64 -10.37
N LEU A 40 0.29 -18.01 -11.27
CA LEU A 40 -0.09 -18.60 -12.56
C LEU A 40 0.75 -18.09 -13.72
N LEU A 41 1.49 -16.98 -13.58
CA LEU A 41 2.48 -16.61 -14.57
C LEU A 41 3.68 -17.57 -14.46
N PRO A 42 4.03 -18.28 -15.55
CA PRO A 42 5.17 -19.20 -15.54
C PRO A 42 6.48 -18.44 -15.22
N GLY A 43 6.95 -18.58 -13.99
CA GLY A 43 8.29 -18.28 -13.52
C GLY A 43 8.87 -19.56 -12.98
N ASP A 44 10.11 -19.83 -13.32
CA ASP A 44 10.78 -21.10 -13.08
C ASP A 44 10.96 -21.25 -11.55
N ALA A 45 10.42 -22.33 -10.96
CA ALA A 45 10.41 -22.60 -9.52
C ALA A 45 9.63 -21.58 -8.63
N PHE A 46 9.34 -21.99 -7.39
CA PHE A 46 8.74 -21.10 -6.39
C PHE A 46 9.65 -19.89 -6.18
N VAL A 47 9.10 -18.68 -6.28
CA VAL A 47 9.83 -17.45 -5.99
C VAL A 47 10.47 -17.54 -4.59
N GLU A 48 11.79 -17.37 -4.52
CA GLU A 48 12.46 -17.13 -3.25
C GLU A 48 11.95 -15.80 -2.68
N TYR A 49 11.35 -15.86 -1.50
CA TYR A 49 10.66 -14.72 -0.91
C TYR A 49 11.65 -13.65 -0.40
N ASP A 50 12.89 -14.06 -0.11
CA ASP A 50 13.91 -13.22 0.54
C ASP A 50 14.45 -12.14 -0.42
N ASP A 51 14.66 -12.46 -1.69
CA ASP A 51 15.15 -11.54 -2.73
C ASP A 51 14.09 -11.17 -3.78
N LEU A 52 12.84 -11.61 -3.60
CA LEU A 52 11.76 -11.56 -4.59
C LEU A 52 12.09 -12.29 -5.91
N GLY A 53 12.97 -13.28 -5.89
CA GLY A 53 13.46 -13.99 -7.08
C GLY A 53 14.20 -13.12 -8.09
N LEU A 54 14.60 -11.89 -7.71
CA LEU A 54 15.28 -10.95 -8.60
C LEU A 54 16.67 -11.47 -9.02
N LEU A 55 17.31 -12.29 -8.20
CA LEU A 55 18.55 -12.99 -8.51
C LEU A 55 18.24 -14.36 -9.14
N GLY A 56 18.02 -14.37 -10.46
CA GLY A 56 17.98 -15.62 -11.24
C GLY A 56 16.66 -15.91 -11.96
N THR A 57 15.57 -15.19 -11.67
CA THR A 57 14.33 -15.27 -12.46
C THR A 57 14.02 -13.98 -13.21
N PRO A 58 13.22 -14.03 -14.31
CA PRO A 58 12.75 -12.83 -15.00
C PRO A 58 11.72 -12.07 -14.13
N TRP A 59 12.20 -11.31 -13.15
CA TRP A 59 11.39 -10.54 -12.20
C TRP A 59 10.32 -9.63 -12.84
N ILE A 60 10.58 -9.16 -14.05
CA ILE A 60 9.61 -8.39 -14.84
C ILE A 60 8.30 -9.18 -15.02
N ARG A 61 8.39 -10.48 -15.32
CA ARG A 61 7.21 -11.33 -15.50
C ARG A 61 6.53 -11.63 -14.17
N GLN A 62 7.32 -11.84 -13.12
CA GLN A 62 6.82 -12.35 -11.84
C GLN A 62 6.19 -11.27 -10.96
N PHE A 63 6.68 -10.02 -11.04
CA PHE A 63 6.23 -8.92 -10.18
C PHE A 63 5.72 -7.73 -10.97
N VAL A 64 6.51 -7.22 -11.92
CA VAL A 64 6.16 -5.97 -12.64
C VAL A 64 4.88 -6.12 -13.45
N VAL A 65 4.77 -7.15 -14.28
CA VAL A 65 3.57 -7.38 -15.10
C VAL A 65 2.31 -7.53 -14.23
N PRO A 66 2.31 -8.39 -13.19
CA PRO A 66 1.21 -8.46 -12.23
C PRO A 66 0.82 -7.14 -11.59
N LEU A 67 1.81 -6.40 -11.06
CA LEU A 67 1.56 -5.13 -10.39
C LEU A 67 1.03 -4.07 -11.36
N LEU A 68 1.52 -4.04 -12.61
CA LEU A 68 0.99 -3.14 -13.65
C LEU A 68 -0.46 -3.48 -14.01
N ILE A 69 -0.81 -4.76 -14.08
CA ILE A 69 -2.21 -5.19 -14.31
C ILE A 69 -3.09 -4.74 -13.14
N VAL A 70 -2.67 -4.99 -11.90
CA VAL A 70 -3.38 -4.54 -10.69
C VAL A 70 -3.55 -3.02 -10.69
N LEU A 71 -2.47 -2.28 -10.95
CA LEU A 71 -2.49 -0.82 -11.03
C LEU A 71 -3.44 -0.32 -12.12
N ALA A 72 -3.42 -0.94 -13.30
CA ALA A 72 -4.34 -0.60 -14.38
C ALA A 72 -5.81 -0.84 -13.99
N LEU A 73 -6.11 -1.96 -13.31
CA LEU A 73 -7.44 -2.24 -12.79
C LEU A 73 -7.87 -1.20 -11.75
N GLN A 74 -6.97 -0.78 -10.87
CA GLN A 74 -7.22 0.29 -9.88
C GLN A 74 -7.50 1.63 -10.55
N ILE A 75 -6.70 2.02 -11.54
CA ILE A 75 -6.89 3.25 -12.31
C ILE A 75 -8.26 3.24 -12.98
N VAL A 76 -8.64 2.13 -13.62
CA VAL A 76 -9.97 1.97 -14.24
C VAL A 76 -11.07 2.07 -13.19
N PHE A 77 -10.93 1.37 -12.06
CA PHE A 77 -11.91 1.38 -10.97
C PHE A 77 -12.13 2.79 -10.41
N VAL A 78 -11.06 3.49 -10.03
CA VAL A 78 -11.12 4.86 -9.47
C VAL A 78 -11.67 5.85 -10.50
N THR A 79 -11.29 5.71 -11.77
CA THR A 79 -11.82 6.54 -12.86
C THR A 79 -13.32 6.35 -13.07
N ARG A 80 -13.79 5.09 -13.08
CA ARG A 80 -15.21 4.76 -13.27
C ARG A 80 -16.08 5.29 -12.13
N LEU A 81 -15.56 5.31 -10.91
CA LEU A 81 -16.27 5.84 -9.74
C LEU A 81 -16.18 7.37 -9.62
N GLY A 82 -15.22 7.99 -10.32
CA GLY A 82 -14.96 9.43 -10.25
C GLY A 82 -14.32 9.86 -8.93
N TRP A 83 -13.53 9.00 -8.30
CA TRP A 83 -13.00 9.20 -6.93
C TRP A 83 -11.57 9.75 -6.88
N TRP A 84 -11.00 10.22 -7.99
CA TRP A 84 -9.59 10.64 -8.05
C TRP A 84 -9.23 11.69 -7.00
N ARG A 85 -10.13 12.64 -6.74
CA ARG A 85 -9.90 13.69 -5.74
C ARG A 85 -9.85 13.14 -4.33
N GLU A 86 -10.71 12.18 -4.01
CA GLU A 86 -10.83 11.59 -2.68
C GLU A 86 -9.83 10.47 -2.43
N VAL A 87 -9.35 9.81 -3.49
CA VAL A 87 -8.27 8.82 -3.43
C VAL A 87 -6.92 9.51 -3.25
N LEU A 88 -6.61 10.52 -4.07
CA LEU A 88 -5.28 11.15 -4.07
C LEU A 88 -5.15 12.27 -3.04
N GLY A 89 -6.23 13.01 -2.77
CA GLY A 89 -6.22 14.14 -1.85
C GLY A 89 -6.62 13.78 -0.42
N GLU A 90 -6.20 14.60 0.53
CA GLU A 90 -6.71 14.61 1.90
C GLU A 90 -7.12 16.05 2.27
N PRO A 91 -8.44 16.37 2.21
CA PRO A 91 -8.91 17.72 2.45
C PRO A 91 -8.99 18.09 3.94
N ARG A 92 -8.88 17.11 4.86
CA ARG A 92 -9.03 17.36 6.29
C ARG A 92 -7.69 17.70 6.91
N SER A 93 -7.65 18.79 7.66
CA SER A 93 -6.49 19.12 8.48
C SER A 93 -6.20 18.01 9.51
N ALA A 94 -4.94 17.92 9.90
CA ALA A 94 -4.48 16.94 10.86
C ALA A 94 -3.57 17.59 11.90
N PRO A 95 -3.66 17.16 13.17
CA PRO A 95 -2.77 17.64 14.21
C PRO A 95 -1.34 17.14 14.00
N ARG A 96 -0.35 17.97 14.33
CA ARG A 96 1.08 17.68 14.07
C ARG A 96 1.61 16.44 14.80
N TRP A 97 0.97 16.00 15.88
CA TRP A 97 1.39 14.78 16.61
C TRP A 97 1.30 13.53 15.74
N MET A 98 0.50 13.54 14.67
CA MET A 98 0.43 12.42 13.71
C MET A 98 1.73 12.21 12.93
N TRP A 99 2.72 13.08 13.05
CA TRP A 99 4.10 12.78 12.60
C TRP A 99 4.82 11.76 13.48
N ILE A 100 4.39 11.53 14.72
CA ILE A 100 5.08 10.61 15.64
C ILE A 100 5.09 9.17 15.09
N PRO A 101 3.95 8.55 14.69
CA PRO A 101 3.98 7.22 14.09
C PRO A 101 4.80 7.15 12.80
N VAL A 102 4.78 8.22 12.01
CA VAL A 102 5.58 8.31 10.76
C VAL A 102 7.07 8.32 11.08
N ALA A 103 7.49 9.11 12.07
CA ALA A 103 8.87 9.14 12.52
C ALA A 103 9.33 7.78 13.03
N VAL A 104 8.48 7.04 13.74
CA VAL A 104 8.81 5.67 14.19
C VAL A 104 9.08 4.73 13.00
N VAL A 105 8.27 4.80 11.93
CA VAL A 105 8.51 4.00 10.71
C VAL A 105 9.79 4.41 9.99
N VAL A 106 10.05 5.71 9.87
CA VAL A 106 11.30 6.20 9.24
C VAL A 106 12.51 5.80 10.07
N LEU A 107 12.46 5.96 11.39
CA LEU A 107 13.56 5.60 12.28
C LEU A 107 13.81 4.09 12.31
N SER A 108 12.76 3.26 12.21
CA SER A 108 12.94 1.80 12.12
C SER A 108 13.58 1.41 10.78
N ALA A 109 13.20 2.02 9.66
CA ALA A 109 13.89 1.81 8.38
C ALA A 109 15.36 2.24 8.45
N VAL A 110 15.64 3.43 8.99
CA VAL A 110 17.03 3.89 9.17
C VAL A 110 17.82 2.93 10.06
N ALA A 111 17.25 2.46 11.17
CA ALA A 111 17.89 1.48 12.03
C ALA A 111 18.20 0.17 11.29
N GLN A 112 17.26 -0.34 10.49
CA GLN A 112 17.46 -1.53 9.65
C GLN A 112 18.58 -1.31 8.63
N LEU A 113 18.62 -0.15 7.97
CA LEU A 113 19.68 0.18 7.01
C LEU A 113 21.05 0.30 7.69
N VAL A 114 21.12 0.91 8.88
CA VAL A 114 22.37 1.02 9.66
C VAL A 114 22.84 -0.35 10.14
N ALA A 115 21.92 -1.22 10.55
CA ALA A 115 22.26 -2.54 11.08
C ALA A 115 22.72 -3.53 10.00
N ASN A 116 22.08 -3.50 8.82
CA ASN A 116 22.32 -4.50 7.77
C ASN A 116 23.20 -3.96 6.62
N GLY A 117 23.39 -2.65 6.52
CA GLY A 117 24.12 -2.03 5.41
C GLY A 117 23.35 -2.12 4.09
N VAL A 118 24.07 -1.92 2.99
CA VAL A 118 23.54 -2.03 1.63
C VAL A 118 24.16 -3.26 0.98
N SER A 119 23.32 -4.15 0.44
CA SER A 119 23.77 -5.42 -0.17
C SER A 119 24.62 -5.20 -1.43
N ASP A 120 25.66 -6.02 -1.61
CA ASP A 120 26.50 -5.98 -2.82
C ASP A 120 25.90 -6.86 -3.92
N VAL A 121 24.96 -6.29 -4.68
CA VAL A 121 24.17 -6.99 -5.71
C VAL A 121 24.28 -6.30 -7.08
N PRO A 122 24.07 -7.03 -8.20
CA PRO A 122 24.18 -6.47 -9.54
C PRO A 122 23.20 -5.30 -9.79
N SER A 123 23.55 -4.39 -10.71
CA SER A 123 22.70 -3.25 -11.07
C SER A 123 21.31 -3.65 -11.58
N SER A 124 21.17 -4.82 -12.22
CA SER A 124 19.90 -5.37 -12.65
C SER A 124 18.96 -5.66 -11.46
N TYR A 125 19.48 -6.11 -10.33
CA TYR A 125 18.72 -6.31 -9.10
C TYR A 125 18.18 -4.97 -8.60
N TRP A 126 19.02 -3.93 -8.54
CA TRP A 126 18.60 -2.61 -8.08
C TRP A 126 17.50 -1.99 -8.93
N ILE A 127 17.62 -2.10 -10.26
CA ILE A 127 16.57 -1.66 -11.19
C ILE A 127 15.29 -2.43 -10.92
N GLY A 128 15.38 -3.76 -10.76
CA GLY A 128 14.24 -4.62 -10.49
C GLY A 128 13.54 -4.31 -9.18
N LEU A 129 14.32 -4.14 -8.12
CA LEU A 129 13.82 -3.84 -6.79
C LEU A 129 13.12 -2.49 -6.76
N VAL A 130 13.76 -1.42 -7.25
CA VAL A 130 13.19 -0.06 -7.24
C VAL A 130 11.88 -0.01 -8.02
N LEU A 131 11.83 -0.63 -9.20
CA LEU A 131 10.60 -0.68 -9.99
C LEU A 131 9.49 -1.48 -9.29
N THR A 132 9.85 -2.60 -8.67
CA THR A 132 8.91 -3.47 -7.96
C THR A 132 8.33 -2.77 -6.74
N VAL A 133 9.16 -2.24 -5.83
CA VAL A 133 8.69 -1.58 -4.60
C VAL A 133 7.92 -0.28 -4.89
N ALA A 134 8.27 0.45 -5.96
CA ALA A 134 7.48 1.60 -6.40
C ALA A 134 6.06 1.18 -6.83
N LEU A 135 5.94 0.07 -7.54
CA LEU A 135 4.65 -0.47 -7.96
C LEU A 135 3.88 -1.07 -6.78
N VAL A 136 4.52 -1.80 -5.87
CA VAL A 136 3.93 -2.32 -4.62
C VAL A 136 3.35 -1.15 -3.82
N GLY A 137 4.18 -0.16 -3.48
CA GLY A 137 3.76 1.02 -2.75
C GLY A 137 2.61 1.75 -3.44
N ALA A 138 2.64 1.89 -4.77
CA ALA A 138 1.51 2.48 -5.50
C ALA A 138 0.23 1.66 -5.35
N THR A 139 0.27 0.36 -5.67
CA THR A 139 -0.92 -0.50 -5.69
C THR A 139 -1.53 -0.72 -4.31
N GLU A 140 -0.71 -0.86 -3.27
CA GLU A 140 -1.18 -1.09 -1.92
C GLU A 140 -1.74 0.20 -1.32
N GLU A 141 -1.04 1.34 -1.45
CA GLU A 141 -1.57 2.61 -0.97
C GLU A 141 -2.86 3.01 -1.70
N LEU A 142 -2.94 2.81 -3.02
CA LEU A 142 -4.18 3.02 -3.79
C LEU A 142 -5.34 2.18 -3.25
N THR A 143 -5.09 0.93 -2.85
CA THR A 143 -6.13 0.06 -2.30
C THR A 143 -6.54 0.47 -0.89
N PHE A 144 -5.58 0.55 0.03
CA PHE A 144 -5.87 0.69 1.45
C PHE A 144 -6.14 2.14 1.81
N ARG A 145 -5.17 3.01 1.58
CA ARG A 145 -5.27 4.43 1.93
C ARG A 145 -6.08 5.20 0.88
N GLY A 146 -6.13 4.78 -0.37
CA GLY A 146 -6.94 5.38 -1.42
C GLY A 146 -8.40 4.94 -1.35
N ILE A 147 -8.69 3.73 -1.85
CA ILE A 147 -10.05 3.21 -2.09
C ILE A 147 -10.76 2.86 -0.77
N LEU A 148 -10.16 2.02 0.07
CA LEU A 148 -10.80 1.52 1.29
C LEU A 148 -10.99 2.62 2.34
N GLN A 149 -9.94 3.40 2.62
CA GLN A 149 -10.02 4.51 3.57
C GLN A 149 -10.94 5.62 3.08
N ALA A 150 -10.78 6.10 1.83
CA ALA A 150 -11.62 7.21 1.34
C ALA A 150 -13.08 6.78 1.19
N GLY A 151 -13.31 5.57 0.67
CA GLY A 151 -14.65 4.99 0.54
C GLY A 151 -15.31 4.73 1.90
N GLY A 152 -14.58 4.14 2.85
CA GLY A 152 -15.06 3.82 4.18
C GLY A 152 -15.50 5.06 4.97
N ARG A 153 -14.86 6.21 4.75
CA ARG A 153 -15.25 7.50 5.38
C ARG A 153 -16.64 8.00 5.00
N TRP A 154 -17.23 7.51 3.91
CA TRP A 154 -18.61 7.81 3.57
C TRP A 154 -19.61 6.85 4.22
N LEU A 155 -19.12 5.75 4.78
CA LEU A 155 -19.93 4.66 5.34
C LEU A 155 -19.81 4.57 6.87
N SER A 156 -18.78 5.17 7.45
CA SER A 156 -18.48 5.12 8.87
C SER A 156 -17.77 6.38 9.36
N ASP A 157 -17.55 6.47 10.66
CA ASP A 157 -16.65 7.47 11.22
C ASP A 157 -15.19 7.24 10.79
N GLU A 158 -14.35 8.26 11.03
CA GLU A 158 -12.94 8.28 10.64
C GLU A 158 -12.12 7.17 11.30
N ARG A 159 -12.40 6.85 12.57
CA ARG A 159 -11.66 5.84 13.32
C ARG A 159 -11.97 4.46 12.75
N THR A 160 -13.23 4.18 12.47
CA THR A 160 -13.65 2.91 11.86
C THR A 160 -13.01 2.73 10.48
N ALA A 161 -13.06 3.76 9.61
CA ALA A 161 -12.43 3.68 8.29
C ALA A 161 -10.91 3.40 8.39
N TRP A 162 -10.23 4.12 9.29
CA TRP A 162 -8.81 3.92 9.58
C TRP A 162 -8.49 2.49 10.03
N LEU A 163 -9.17 2.01 11.06
CA LEU A 163 -8.88 0.69 11.64
C LEU A 163 -9.17 -0.42 10.64
N VAL A 164 -10.26 -0.33 9.86
CA VAL A 164 -10.59 -1.32 8.84
C VAL A 164 -9.56 -1.34 7.72
N SER A 165 -9.17 -0.17 7.19
CA SER A 165 -8.13 -0.08 6.16
C SER A 165 -6.80 -0.67 6.64
N SER A 166 -6.37 -0.34 7.86
CA SER A 166 -5.13 -0.87 8.44
C SER A 166 -5.20 -2.37 8.72
N ALA A 167 -6.32 -2.88 9.23
CA ALA A 167 -6.50 -4.29 9.49
C ALA A 167 -6.52 -5.11 8.19
N LEU A 168 -7.22 -4.63 7.16
CA LEU A 168 -7.22 -5.26 5.84
C LEU A 168 -5.83 -5.24 5.19
N PHE A 169 -5.05 -4.19 5.42
CA PHE A 169 -3.65 -4.13 4.98
C PHE A 169 -2.78 -5.21 5.64
N GLY A 170 -2.96 -5.42 6.94
CA GLY A 170 -2.34 -6.55 7.64
C GLY A 170 -2.77 -7.90 7.05
N LEU A 171 -4.08 -8.12 6.96
CA LEU A 171 -4.67 -9.37 6.48
C LEU A 171 -4.24 -9.73 5.06
N PHE A 172 -3.98 -8.73 4.20
CA PHE A 172 -3.47 -8.91 2.85
C PHE A 172 -2.15 -9.69 2.78
N HIS A 173 -1.36 -9.69 3.85
CA HIS A 173 -0.07 -10.38 3.93
C HIS A 173 -0.18 -11.82 4.43
N LEU A 174 -1.29 -12.19 5.07
CA LEU A 174 -1.48 -13.55 5.59
C LEU A 174 -1.41 -14.66 4.51
N PRO A 175 -1.87 -14.44 3.26
CA PRO A 175 -1.67 -15.38 2.16
C PRO A 175 -0.21 -15.77 1.92
N ASN A 176 0.79 -14.97 2.34
CA ASN A 176 2.19 -15.31 2.20
C ASN A 176 2.57 -16.63 2.88
N ALA A 177 1.85 -17.03 3.93
CA ALA A 177 2.00 -18.34 4.56
C ALA A 177 1.70 -19.50 3.61
N VAL A 178 0.72 -19.32 2.72
CA VAL A 178 0.38 -20.26 1.65
C VAL A 178 1.35 -20.10 0.47
N LEU A 179 2.02 -18.95 0.37
CA LEU A 179 2.97 -18.65 -0.70
C LEU A 179 4.39 -19.20 -0.49
N GLY A 180 4.77 -19.51 0.75
CA GLY A 180 6.06 -20.11 1.10
C GLY A 180 6.69 -19.57 2.39
N GLN A 181 6.18 -18.46 2.92
CA GLN A 181 6.64 -17.87 4.18
C GLN A 181 6.20 -18.71 5.38
N SER A 182 6.98 -18.71 6.47
CA SER A 182 6.55 -19.38 7.70
C SER A 182 5.26 -18.77 8.26
N LEU A 183 4.40 -19.59 8.87
CA LEU A 183 3.15 -19.10 9.47
C LEU A 183 3.43 -18.05 10.57
N GLY A 184 4.42 -18.30 11.42
CA GLY A 184 4.83 -17.35 12.46
C GLY A 184 5.31 -16.02 11.88
N GLY A 185 6.17 -16.08 10.84
CA GLY A 185 6.61 -14.89 10.12
C GLY A 185 5.46 -14.14 9.46
N SER A 186 4.50 -14.84 8.87
CA SER A 186 3.33 -14.25 8.21
C SER A 186 2.39 -13.57 9.21
N ILE A 187 2.20 -14.14 10.40
CA ILE A 187 1.42 -13.51 11.47
C ILE A 187 2.12 -12.25 11.98
N LEU A 188 3.43 -12.29 12.17
CA LEU A 188 4.21 -11.10 12.56
C LEU A 188 4.15 -10.02 11.48
N GLN A 189 4.25 -10.40 10.21
CA GLN A 189 4.10 -9.49 9.08
C GLN A 189 2.69 -8.88 9.04
N MET A 190 1.63 -9.68 9.21
CA MET A 190 0.24 -9.19 9.27
C MET A 190 0.05 -8.14 10.37
N ILE A 191 0.57 -8.39 11.58
CA ILE A 191 0.46 -7.45 12.69
C ILE A 191 1.31 -6.20 12.42
N GLY A 192 2.55 -6.38 12.01
CA GLY A 192 3.50 -5.29 11.75
C GLY A 192 3.00 -4.36 10.63
N THR A 193 2.54 -4.92 9.52
CA THR A 193 1.99 -4.16 8.40
C THR A 193 0.69 -3.46 8.78
N ALA A 194 -0.19 -4.02 9.63
CA ALA A 194 -1.35 -3.29 10.14
C ALA A 194 -0.95 -2.05 10.98
N VAL A 195 0.12 -2.15 11.77
CA VAL A 195 0.67 -1.01 12.53
C VAL A 195 1.28 0.02 11.58
N ILE A 196 2.09 -0.40 10.61
CA ILE A 196 2.69 0.48 9.61
C ILE A 196 1.61 1.16 8.75
N GLY A 197 0.56 0.44 8.35
CA GLY A 197 -0.59 1.00 7.65
C GLY A 197 -1.30 2.09 8.43
N SER A 198 -1.28 2.01 9.76
CA SER A 198 -1.77 3.09 10.63
C SER A 198 -0.86 4.31 10.63
N ALA A 199 0.46 4.11 10.56
CA ALA A 199 1.40 5.21 10.36
C ALA A 199 1.24 5.86 8.97
N PHE A 200 0.98 5.08 7.91
CA PHE A 200 0.68 5.62 6.58
C PHE A 200 -0.66 6.35 6.52
N TYR A 201 -1.67 5.91 7.27
CA TYR A 201 -2.87 6.71 7.51
C TYR A 201 -2.50 8.07 8.13
N CYS A 202 -1.69 8.09 9.18
CA CYS A 202 -1.22 9.33 9.79
C CYS A 202 -0.45 10.21 8.80
N LEU A 203 0.44 9.63 7.98
CA LEU A 203 1.18 10.33 6.93
C LEU A 203 0.24 10.99 5.93
N ARG A 204 -0.78 10.27 5.45
CA ARG A 204 -1.81 10.83 4.56
C ARG A 204 -2.50 12.03 5.21
N ARG A 205 -2.90 11.89 6.48
CA ARG A 205 -3.54 12.96 7.26
C ARG A 205 -2.68 14.22 7.35
N VAL A 206 -1.39 14.09 7.70
CA VAL A 206 -0.51 15.26 7.89
C VAL A 206 0.04 15.84 6.60
N SER A 207 0.16 15.04 5.54
CA SER A 207 0.73 15.48 4.27
C SER A 207 -0.30 16.00 3.27
N GLY A 208 -1.59 15.69 3.46
CA GLY A 208 -2.65 16.16 2.56
C GLY A 208 -2.76 15.36 1.25
N SER A 209 -1.98 14.28 1.08
CA SER A 209 -1.89 13.53 -0.17
C SER A 209 -1.59 12.06 0.06
N LEU A 210 -1.98 11.21 -0.90
CA LEU A 210 -1.59 9.80 -0.95
C LEU A 210 -0.14 9.60 -1.41
N VAL A 211 0.40 10.54 -2.20
CA VAL A 211 1.73 10.39 -2.84
C VAL A 211 2.86 10.19 -1.82
N PRO A 212 2.95 10.95 -0.71
CA PRO A 212 3.97 10.71 0.30
C PRO A 212 3.88 9.32 0.94
N CYS A 213 2.68 8.75 1.06
CA CYS A 213 2.52 7.37 1.52
C CYS A 213 3.13 6.38 0.54
N ILE A 214 2.87 6.55 -0.77
CA ILE A 214 3.44 5.70 -1.83
C ILE A 214 4.97 5.72 -1.77
N VAL A 215 5.55 6.92 -1.67
CA VAL A 215 7.01 7.10 -1.64
C VAL A 215 7.61 6.49 -0.37
N LEU A 216 7.03 6.76 0.81
CA LEU A 216 7.56 6.22 2.05
C LEU A 216 7.42 4.70 2.12
N HIS A 217 6.32 4.15 1.62
CA HIS A 217 6.11 2.71 1.53
C HIS A 217 7.17 2.06 0.65
N ALA A 218 7.34 2.54 -0.59
CA ALA A 218 8.37 2.04 -1.50
C ALA A 218 9.78 2.12 -0.90
N ALA A 219 10.10 3.21 -0.19
CA ALA A 219 11.39 3.36 0.49
C ALA A 219 11.55 2.39 1.67
N TYR A 220 10.48 2.15 2.44
CA TYR A 220 10.49 1.21 3.56
C TYR A 220 10.73 -0.22 3.06
N ASP A 221 10.00 -0.63 2.03
CA ASP A 221 10.14 -1.96 1.42
C ASP A 221 11.53 -2.13 0.80
N TRP A 222 12.04 -1.09 0.12
CA TRP A 222 13.40 -1.12 -0.41
C TRP A 222 14.42 -1.44 0.68
N VAL A 223 14.34 -0.77 1.84
CA VAL A 223 15.27 -0.98 2.97
C VAL A 223 15.19 -2.41 3.50
N LEU A 224 13.98 -2.96 3.66
CA LEU A 224 13.80 -4.29 4.22
C LEU A 224 14.19 -5.40 3.24
N ILE A 225 13.79 -5.28 1.98
CA ILE A 225 13.98 -6.35 0.99
C ILE A 225 15.43 -6.39 0.54
N GLN A 226 16.09 -5.24 0.35
CA GLN A 226 17.51 -5.24 -0.01
C GLN A 226 18.39 -5.91 1.05
N ALA A 227 17.99 -5.85 2.33
CA ALA A 227 18.75 -6.45 3.43
C ALA A 227 18.74 -7.99 3.41
N ASN A 228 17.74 -8.61 2.76
CA ASN A 228 17.61 -10.07 2.66
C ASN A 228 18.10 -10.61 1.30
N ALA A 229 18.66 -9.76 0.43
CA ALA A 229 18.98 -10.11 -0.95
C ALA A 229 20.02 -11.25 -1.09
N LEU A 230 20.77 -11.57 -0.04
CA LEU A 230 21.87 -12.53 -0.06
C LEU A 230 21.69 -13.68 0.96
N GLY A 231 20.47 -13.86 1.50
CA GLY A 231 20.16 -14.77 2.61
C GLY A 231 20.29 -14.10 3.98
#